data_AF-A0A5S3UV00-F1
#
_entry.id   AF-A0A5S3UV00-F1
#
_cell.length_a   1.000
_cell.length_b   1.000
_cell.length_c   1.000
_cell.angle_alpha   90.00
_cell.angle_beta   90.00
_cell.angle_gamma   90.00
#
_symmetry.space_group_name_H-M   'P 1'
#
loop_
_entity.id
_entity.type
_entity.pdbx_description
1 polymer ?
#
loop_
_entity_poly.entity_id
_entity_poly.type
_entity_poly.pdbx_seq_one_letter_code
_entity_poly.pdbx_strand_id
1 'polypeptide(L)'
;MSTYLTTHSTHASESGARKALRVSAALLLVAALVPLFCFNSLAALICFKAPLRRQTWIDVSAQPVSLLGWQVGVFKRSAVLLNVVSGRIRFVGNPLLRDGVSMPRVARLHSPCGQPGLFDCLWLHSLTGLSADKPLALLHAQHNQSLFADVLLVFKVILCLGLYRKSASTPSSSELFGIPFSNTRMQAAVDWVVKGSAETGTQGCQSAYYINVNSVNLSAGNAQLYQVLQNSDRNFIDGSGMRIAARKAGMNLADNNNGTDMLPGLCQAAAENQRSLFLLGAQPGVAHKAAANLRQQYPGLRIAGVHHGYFDDDDQAVDCINQSGADIVLVALGSPRQELWIDNNKHKLQAQCALAVGGLFDFFSGNIARAPMWMRELGLEWVWRLIQEPKAKFNRYVLGNPIFLFRVYVLQQALRGL
;
A
#
# COMPACT_ATOMS: atom_id res chain seq x y z
N MET A 1 -8.02 17.27 29.32
CA MET A 1 -9.29 16.82 29.93
C MET A 1 -10.11 16.16 28.82
N SER A 2 -9.97 14.86 28.59
CA SER A 2 -10.75 13.77 29.19
C SER A 2 -12.26 13.95 29.02
N THR A 3 -12.78 13.61 27.84
CA THR A 3 -14.23 13.45 27.61
C THR A 3 -14.52 12.46 26.47
N TYR A 4 -13.87 11.29 26.47
CA TYR A 4 -14.28 10.14 25.64
C TYR A 4 -13.94 8.83 26.36
N LEU A 5 -14.50 8.63 27.54
CA LEU A 5 -14.44 7.35 28.27
C LEU A 5 -15.80 7.08 28.88
N THR A 6 -16.61 6.31 28.16
CA THR A 6 -17.48 5.20 28.64
C THR A 6 -18.55 4.90 27.59
N THR A 7 -18.16 4.29 26.47
CA THR A 7 -19.09 3.40 25.76
C THR A 7 -18.74 1.99 26.22
N HIS A 8 -19.53 1.45 27.15
CA HIS A 8 -19.57 0.03 27.40
C HIS A 8 -19.69 -0.68 26.05
N SER A 9 -18.72 -1.52 25.71
CA SER A 9 -18.83 -2.40 24.54
C SER A 9 -19.96 -3.38 24.84
N THR A 10 -21.17 -3.06 24.38
CA THR A 10 -22.15 -4.09 24.12
C THR A 10 -21.49 -5.02 23.11
N HIS A 11 -21.15 -6.24 23.55
CA HIS A 11 -20.78 -7.29 22.61
C HIS A 11 -21.96 -7.43 21.65
N ALA A 12 -21.88 -6.83 20.47
CA ALA A 12 -22.90 -6.96 19.44
C ALA A 12 -23.03 -8.46 19.17
N SER A 13 -24.12 -9.03 19.70
CA SER A 13 -24.47 -10.43 19.56
C SER A 13 -24.61 -10.71 18.07
N GLU A 14 -23.73 -11.54 17.53
CA GLU A 14 -23.86 -12.06 16.17
C GLU A 14 -25.25 -12.65 15.99
N SER A 15 -25.92 -12.34 14.88
CA SER A 15 -27.26 -12.89 14.63
C SER A 15 -27.20 -14.42 14.61
N GLY A 16 -28.24 -15.07 15.14
CA GLY A 16 -28.30 -16.54 15.19
C GLY A 16 -28.06 -17.20 13.83
N ALA A 17 -28.54 -16.57 12.74
CA ALA A 17 -28.32 -17.01 11.38
C ALA A 17 -26.83 -16.98 10.95
N ARG A 18 -26.10 -15.88 11.26
CA ARG A 18 -24.65 -15.79 10.96
C ARG A 18 -23.86 -16.81 11.76
N LYS A 19 -24.20 -16.99 13.05
CA LYS A 19 -23.58 -17.99 13.92
C LYS A 19 -23.79 -19.41 13.38
N ALA A 20 -25.03 -19.76 13.01
CA ALA A 20 -25.37 -21.07 12.46
C ALA A 20 -24.59 -21.34 11.16
N LEU A 21 -24.63 -20.41 10.20
CA LEU A 21 -23.94 -20.58 8.92
C LEU A 21 -22.41 -20.70 9.10
N ARG A 22 -21.81 -19.88 9.98
CA ARG A 22 -20.39 -19.97 10.31
C ARG A 22 -20.02 -21.35 10.84
N VAL A 23 -20.77 -21.85 11.83
CA VAL A 23 -20.50 -23.15 12.44
C VAL A 23 -20.72 -24.26 11.42
N SER A 24 -21.78 -24.22 10.62
CA SER A 24 -22.02 -25.19 9.53
C SER A 24 -20.89 -25.19 8.50
N ALA A 25 -20.45 -24.03 8.03
CA ALA A 25 -19.33 -23.93 7.08
C ALA A 25 -18.02 -24.46 7.69
N ALA A 26 -17.73 -24.14 8.95
CA ALA A 26 -16.55 -24.65 9.64
C ALA A 26 -16.61 -26.17 9.85
N LEU A 27 -17.79 -26.71 10.20
CA LEU A 27 -18.00 -28.16 10.34
C LEU A 27 -17.83 -28.89 9.00
N LEU A 28 -18.32 -28.34 7.90
CA LEU A 28 -18.11 -28.90 6.56
C LEU A 28 -16.61 -28.93 6.19
N LEU A 29 -15.87 -27.86 6.47
CA LEU A 29 -14.43 -27.82 6.25
C LEU A 29 -13.68 -28.79 7.17
N VAL A 30 -14.11 -28.94 8.43
CA VAL A 30 -13.55 -29.94 9.35
C VAL A 30 -13.83 -31.35 8.83
N ALA A 31 -15.05 -31.64 8.37
CA ALA A 31 -15.43 -32.93 7.81
C ALA A 31 -14.54 -33.29 6.60
N ALA A 32 -14.33 -32.34 5.69
CA ALA A 32 -13.43 -32.51 4.54
C ALA A 32 -11.96 -32.76 4.95
N LEU A 33 -11.55 -32.29 6.13
CA LEU A 33 -10.18 -32.42 6.65
C LEU A 33 -10.04 -33.51 7.72
N VAL A 34 -11.06 -34.36 7.95
CA VAL A 34 -10.97 -35.47 8.91
C VAL A 34 -9.76 -36.38 8.67
N PRO A 35 -9.43 -36.81 7.44
CA PRO A 35 -8.25 -37.65 7.21
C PRO A 35 -6.95 -36.98 7.68
N LEU A 36 -6.82 -35.67 7.44
CA LEU A 36 -5.69 -34.87 7.90
C LEU A 36 -5.65 -34.76 9.43
N PHE A 37 -6.81 -34.62 10.08
CA PHE A 37 -6.90 -34.49 11.55
C PHE A 37 -6.56 -35.81 12.23
N CYS A 38 -7.02 -36.93 11.68
CA CYS A 38 -6.63 -38.27 12.11
C CYS A 38 -5.11 -38.48 11.97
N PHE A 39 -4.54 -38.11 10.82
CA PHE A 39 -3.10 -38.18 10.60
C PHE A 39 -2.31 -37.35 11.62
N ASN A 40 -2.68 -36.09 11.84
CA ASN A 40 -2.00 -35.22 12.81
C ASN A 40 -2.12 -35.74 14.25
N SER A 41 -3.28 -36.34 14.60
CA SER A 41 -3.50 -36.93 15.91
C SER A 41 -2.65 -38.19 16.12
N LEU A 42 -2.58 -39.07 15.12
CA LEU A 42 -1.72 -40.25 15.14
C LEU A 42 -0.24 -39.85 15.22
N ALA A 43 0.19 -38.86 14.44
CA ALA A 43 1.55 -38.34 14.50
C ALA A 43 1.90 -37.78 15.88
N ALA A 44 0.96 -37.11 16.55
CA ALA A 44 1.17 -36.63 17.91
C ALA A 44 1.31 -37.77 18.92
N LEU A 45 0.50 -38.84 18.79
CA LEU A 45 0.61 -40.05 19.61
C LEU A 45 1.99 -40.72 19.44
N ILE A 46 2.45 -40.90 18.20
CA ILE A 46 3.78 -41.46 17.90
C ILE A 46 4.90 -40.61 18.50
N CYS A 47 4.74 -39.29 18.52
CA CYS A 47 5.71 -38.37 19.11
C CYS A 47 5.53 -38.13 20.62
N PHE A 48 4.66 -38.90 21.30
CA PHE A 48 4.34 -38.73 22.73
C PHE A 48 3.95 -37.29 23.11
N LYS A 49 3.18 -36.62 22.25
CA LYS A 49 2.68 -35.25 22.45
C LYS A 49 1.16 -35.23 22.43
N ALA A 50 0.55 -34.31 23.18
CA ALA A 50 -0.88 -34.04 23.02
C ALA A 50 -1.16 -33.54 21.59
N PRO A 51 -2.22 -34.02 20.90
CA PRO A 51 -2.51 -33.60 19.53
C PRO A 51 -2.66 -32.09 19.35
N LEU A 52 -3.39 -31.47 20.28
CA LEU A 52 -3.67 -30.04 20.29
C LEU A 52 -3.02 -29.38 21.51
N ARG A 53 -2.52 -28.16 21.33
CA ARG A 53 -2.04 -27.29 22.41
C ARG A 53 -2.73 -25.94 22.31
N ARG A 54 -3.03 -25.33 23.45
CA ARG A 54 -3.45 -23.94 23.53
C ARG A 54 -2.24 -23.03 23.35
N GLN A 55 -2.36 -22.10 22.41
CA GLN A 55 -1.40 -21.03 22.14
C GLN A 55 -2.09 -19.71 22.42
N THR A 56 -1.39 -18.79 23.09
CA THR A 56 -1.90 -17.45 23.36
C THR A 56 -1.49 -16.53 22.22
N TRP A 57 -2.47 -15.94 21.59
CA TRP A 57 -2.33 -14.91 20.56
C TRP A 57 -2.77 -13.57 21.15
N ILE A 58 -2.50 -12.47 20.46
CA ILE A 58 -2.93 -11.13 20.88
C ILE A 58 -3.75 -10.54 19.73
N ASP A 59 -4.89 -9.92 20.03
CA ASP A 59 -5.66 -9.16 19.05
C ASP A 59 -5.19 -7.69 18.96
N VAL A 60 -5.69 -6.95 17.97
CA VAL A 60 -5.36 -5.51 17.78
C VAL A 60 -5.72 -4.63 19.00
N SER A 61 -6.62 -5.11 19.87
CA SER A 61 -7.03 -4.44 21.11
C SER A 61 -6.12 -4.80 22.30
N ALA A 62 -5.02 -5.51 22.05
CA ALA A 62 -4.09 -6.07 23.03
C ALA A 62 -4.72 -7.08 24.01
N GLN A 63 -5.79 -7.77 23.59
CA GLN A 63 -6.43 -8.81 24.39
C GLN A 63 -5.84 -10.20 24.06
N PRO A 64 -5.52 -11.02 25.06
CA PRO A 64 -5.03 -12.37 24.84
C PRO A 64 -6.16 -13.29 24.34
N VAL A 65 -5.86 -14.09 23.31
CA VAL A 65 -6.79 -15.04 22.68
C VAL A 65 -6.18 -16.43 22.69
N SER A 66 -6.81 -17.38 23.39
CA SER A 66 -6.31 -18.75 23.53
C SER A 66 -6.83 -19.67 22.43
N LEU A 67 -5.99 -20.00 21.45
CA LEU A 67 -6.32 -20.79 20.27
C LEU A 67 -5.70 -22.19 20.31
N LEU A 68 -6.44 -23.18 19.84
CA LEU A 68 -5.96 -24.54 19.62
C LEU A 68 -5.08 -24.60 18.35
N GLY A 69 -3.92 -25.23 18.47
CA GLY A 69 -3.01 -25.52 17.35
C GLY A 69 -2.53 -26.97 17.38
N TRP A 70 -2.32 -27.58 16.21
CA TRP A 70 -1.68 -28.89 16.10
C TRP A 70 -0.22 -28.80 16.54
N GLN A 71 0.23 -29.70 17.42
CA GLN A 71 1.64 -29.73 17.85
C GLN A 71 2.55 -30.36 16.80
N VAL A 72 2.06 -31.40 16.12
CA VAL A 72 2.80 -32.25 15.17
C VAL A 72 1.93 -32.48 13.93
N GLY A 73 2.55 -32.96 12.85
CA GLY A 73 1.87 -33.30 11.61
C GLY A 73 1.95 -32.21 10.53
N VAL A 74 1.14 -32.38 9.49
CA VAL A 74 1.12 -31.52 8.29
C VAL A 74 -0.06 -30.56 8.35
N PHE A 75 0.02 -29.43 7.65
CA PHE A 75 -1.04 -28.42 7.64
C PHE A 75 -1.52 -28.02 9.05
N LYS A 76 -0.58 -27.81 9.99
CA LYS A 76 -0.88 -27.52 11.41
C LYS A 76 -1.83 -26.33 11.65
N ARG A 77 -1.91 -25.42 10.67
CA ARG A 77 -2.85 -24.28 10.69
C ARG A 77 -4.31 -24.68 10.57
N SER A 78 -4.62 -25.90 10.13
CA SER A 78 -6.00 -26.41 10.00
C SER A 78 -6.76 -26.49 11.33
N ALA A 79 -6.04 -26.56 12.47
CA ALA A 79 -6.62 -26.46 13.82
C ALA A 79 -7.41 -25.15 14.05
N VAL A 80 -7.18 -24.13 13.23
CA VAL A 80 -7.94 -22.87 13.28
C VAL A 80 -9.44 -23.09 13.09
N LEU A 81 -9.85 -24.10 12.32
CA LEU A 81 -11.27 -24.42 12.12
C LEU A 81 -11.95 -24.90 13.41
N LEU A 82 -11.23 -25.63 14.28
CA LEU A 82 -11.74 -26.03 15.60
C LEU A 82 -12.00 -24.81 16.50
N ASN A 83 -11.20 -23.76 16.35
CA ASN A 83 -11.42 -22.50 17.07
C ASN A 83 -12.64 -21.74 16.54
N VAL A 84 -12.95 -21.86 15.24
CA VAL A 84 -14.17 -21.29 14.65
C VAL A 84 -15.42 -22.07 15.12
N VAL A 85 -15.37 -23.40 15.10
CA VAL A 85 -16.46 -24.27 15.58
C VAL A 85 -16.76 -24.04 17.05
N SER A 86 -15.72 -23.95 17.89
CA SER A 86 -15.88 -23.68 19.34
C SER A 86 -16.27 -22.22 19.67
N GLY A 87 -16.40 -21.35 18.66
CA GLY A 87 -16.82 -19.96 18.84
C GLY A 87 -15.77 -19.04 19.47
N ARG A 88 -14.50 -19.46 19.54
CA ARG A 88 -13.40 -18.64 20.06
C ARG A 88 -12.98 -17.55 19.09
N ILE A 89 -13.11 -17.83 17.80
CA ILE A 89 -12.84 -16.88 16.71
C ILE A 89 -13.91 -16.98 15.63
N ARG A 90 -13.94 -15.98 14.76
CA ARG A 90 -14.76 -15.94 13.55
C ARG A 90 -13.90 -16.19 12.30
N PHE A 91 -14.52 -16.42 11.16
CA PHE A 91 -13.81 -16.33 9.88
C PHE A 91 -13.34 -14.90 9.64
N VAL A 92 -14.24 -13.91 9.77
CA VAL A 92 -13.94 -12.48 9.66
C VAL A 92 -14.17 -11.79 11.01
N GLY A 93 -13.24 -10.97 11.47
CA GLY A 93 -13.33 -10.35 12.80
C GLY A 93 -12.19 -9.40 13.16
N ASN A 94 -11.97 -9.16 14.46
CA ASN A 94 -10.85 -8.35 14.95
C ASN A 94 -9.53 -8.93 14.43
N PRO A 95 -8.62 -8.07 13.93
CA PRO A 95 -7.30 -8.51 13.50
C PRO A 95 -6.56 -9.22 14.64
N LEU A 96 -6.04 -10.41 14.33
CA LEU A 96 -5.07 -11.11 15.18
C LEU A 96 -3.68 -10.63 14.80
N LEU A 97 -2.88 -10.24 15.78
CA LEU A 97 -1.49 -9.85 15.55
C LEU A 97 -0.70 -11.09 15.09
N ARG A 98 -0.30 -11.05 13.82
CA ARG A 98 0.53 -12.05 13.17
C ARG A 98 1.91 -11.45 12.97
N ASP A 99 2.91 -12.31 12.79
CA ASP A 99 4.23 -11.89 12.32
C ASP A 99 4.07 -10.98 11.09
N GLY A 100 4.52 -9.72 11.21
CA GLY A 100 4.45 -8.71 10.15
C GLY A 100 3.31 -7.70 10.22
N VAL A 101 2.34 -7.82 11.14
CA VAL A 101 1.34 -6.75 11.39
C VAL A 101 1.94 -5.78 12.42
N SER A 102 2.40 -4.60 11.97
CA SER A 102 2.87 -3.58 12.91
C SER A 102 1.69 -2.93 13.62
N MET A 103 1.70 -2.95 14.95
CA MET A 103 0.81 -2.11 15.75
C MET A 103 1.01 -0.64 15.38
N PRO A 104 -0.06 0.15 15.20
CA PRO A 104 0.05 1.59 15.36
C PRO A 104 0.68 1.84 16.75
N ARG A 105 1.76 2.62 16.82
CA ARG A 105 2.52 2.85 18.07
C ARG A 105 1.69 3.53 19.18
N VAL A 106 0.44 3.89 18.92
CA VAL A 106 -0.38 4.72 19.80
C VAL A 106 -1.77 4.09 19.96
N ALA A 107 -2.12 3.81 21.22
CA ALA A 107 -3.42 3.36 21.75
C ALA A 107 -3.87 1.93 21.38
N ARG A 108 -4.41 1.22 22.39
CA ARG A 108 -5.23 0.02 22.17
C ARG A 108 -6.34 0.40 21.20
N LEU A 109 -6.35 -0.21 20.02
CA LEU A 109 -7.38 0.07 19.04
C LEU A 109 -8.65 -0.66 19.49
N HIS A 110 -9.63 0.07 20.03
CA HIS A 110 -10.91 -0.51 20.41
C HIS A 110 -11.69 -0.91 19.16
N SER A 111 -11.50 -2.16 18.72
CA SER A 111 -12.10 -2.65 17.49
C SER A 111 -13.61 -2.93 17.65
N PRO A 112 -14.45 -2.48 16.72
CA PRO A 112 -15.90 -2.69 16.75
C PRO A 112 -16.33 -4.13 16.46
N CYS A 113 -15.47 -4.96 15.86
CA CYS A 113 -15.88 -6.30 15.42
C CYS A 113 -16.11 -7.29 16.59
N GLY A 114 -15.67 -6.95 17.81
CA GLY A 114 -16.02 -7.61 19.07
C GLY A 114 -15.44 -9.01 19.32
N GLN A 115 -15.09 -9.78 18.29
CA GLN A 115 -14.41 -11.08 18.40
C GLN A 115 -13.29 -11.22 17.36
N PRO A 116 -12.18 -11.91 17.69
CA PRO A 116 -11.08 -12.13 16.76
C PRO A 116 -11.48 -12.93 15.53
N GLY A 117 -10.88 -12.59 14.39
CA GLY A 117 -11.12 -13.21 13.09
C GLY A 117 -9.89 -13.93 12.52
N LEU A 118 -10.12 -14.96 11.71
CA LEU A 118 -9.09 -15.56 10.86
C LEU A 118 -8.70 -14.68 9.66
N PHE A 119 -9.57 -13.76 9.26
CA PHE A 119 -9.37 -12.82 8.18
C PHE A 119 -9.90 -11.45 8.62
N ASP A 120 -9.29 -10.40 8.09
CA ASP A 120 -9.69 -9.03 8.38
C ASP A 120 -9.23 -8.09 7.23
N CYS A 121 -9.89 -6.94 7.13
CA CYS A 121 -9.65 -5.94 6.10
C CYS A 121 -8.26 -5.31 6.21
N LEU A 122 -7.72 -5.15 7.42
CA LEU A 122 -6.37 -4.59 7.60
C LEU A 122 -5.31 -5.56 7.08
N TRP A 123 -5.51 -6.86 7.26
CA TRP A 123 -4.62 -7.87 6.70
C TRP A 123 -4.66 -7.85 5.17
N LEU A 124 -5.84 -7.75 4.55
CA LEU A 124 -5.96 -7.57 3.10
C LEU A 124 -5.20 -6.33 2.59
N HIS A 125 -5.38 -5.19 3.26
CA HIS A 125 -4.69 -3.94 2.92
C HIS A 125 -3.17 -4.10 3.06
N SER A 126 -2.70 -4.75 4.13
CA SER A 126 -1.26 -5.00 4.32
C SER A 126 -0.64 -5.91 3.25
N LEU A 127 -1.39 -6.90 2.74
CA LEU A 127 -0.92 -7.80 1.68
C LEU A 127 -0.78 -7.07 0.34
N THR A 128 -1.67 -6.13 0.09
CA THR A 128 -1.71 -5.33 -1.15
C THR A 128 -0.87 -4.06 -1.06
N GLY A 129 -0.44 -3.70 0.15
CA GLY A 129 0.31 -2.48 0.45
C GLY A 129 -0.55 -1.23 0.49
N LEU A 130 -1.86 -1.34 0.59
CA LEU A 130 -2.72 -0.17 0.78
C LEU A 130 -2.49 0.41 2.18
N SER A 131 -2.22 1.71 2.25
CA SER A 131 -2.21 2.45 3.51
C SER A 131 -3.64 2.51 4.06
N ALA A 132 -3.83 2.02 5.28
CA ALA A 132 -5.07 2.20 6.01
C ALA A 132 -5.02 3.58 6.70
N ASP A 133 -5.39 4.64 5.97
CA ASP A 133 -5.38 6.01 6.52
C ASP A 133 -6.25 6.14 7.78
N LYS A 134 -7.31 5.32 7.88
CA LYS A 134 -8.21 5.23 9.04
C LYS A 134 -8.56 3.77 9.36
N PRO A 135 -7.69 3.04 10.10
CA PRO A 135 -7.90 1.61 10.39
C PRO A 135 -9.22 1.33 11.12
N LEU A 136 -9.62 2.21 12.03
CA LEU A 136 -10.90 2.11 12.74
C LEU A 136 -12.11 2.22 11.82
N ALA A 137 -12.05 3.10 10.81
CA ALA A 137 -13.14 3.24 9.84
C ALA A 137 -13.30 1.97 8.99
N LEU A 138 -12.19 1.35 8.58
CA LEU A 138 -12.20 0.07 7.88
C LEU A 138 -12.79 -1.05 8.74
N LEU A 139 -12.45 -1.09 10.03
CA LEU A 139 -13.02 -2.07 10.95
C LEU A 139 -14.50 -1.82 11.24
N HIS A 140 -14.96 -0.57 11.29
CA HIS A 140 -16.39 -0.25 11.38
C HIS A 140 -17.14 -0.70 10.13
N ALA A 141 -16.60 -0.45 8.94
CA ALA A 141 -17.17 -0.91 7.69
C ALA A 141 -17.25 -2.44 7.65
N GLN A 142 -16.19 -3.14 8.07
CA GLN A 142 -16.17 -4.59 8.21
C GLN A 142 -17.24 -5.08 9.21
N HIS A 143 -17.39 -4.42 10.36
CA HIS A 143 -18.38 -4.83 11.36
C HIS A 143 -19.80 -4.81 10.81
N ASN A 144 -20.12 -3.80 9.99
CA ASN A 144 -21.46 -3.58 9.45
C ASN A 144 -21.72 -4.30 8.11
N GLN A 145 -20.74 -5.06 7.60
CA GLN A 145 -20.87 -5.68 6.27
C GLN A 145 -21.74 -6.94 6.27
N SER A 146 -22.25 -7.29 5.09
CA SER A 146 -23.05 -8.50 4.88
C SER A 146 -22.19 -9.77 4.91
N LEU A 147 -22.84 -10.92 5.08
CA LEU A 147 -22.14 -12.21 5.03
C LEU A 147 -21.52 -12.48 3.65
N PHE A 148 -22.14 -12.01 2.57
CA PHE A 148 -21.55 -12.07 1.24
C PHE A 148 -20.24 -11.27 1.16
N ALA A 149 -20.19 -10.09 1.77
CA ALA A 149 -18.97 -9.29 1.86
C ALA A 149 -17.87 -9.98 2.70
N ASP A 150 -18.23 -10.69 3.78
CA ASP A 150 -17.28 -11.53 4.54
C ASP A 150 -16.65 -12.61 3.65
N VAL A 151 -17.47 -13.34 2.86
CA VAL A 151 -16.98 -14.37 1.93
C VAL A 151 -16.04 -13.76 0.89
N LEU A 152 -16.41 -12.62 0.33
CA LEU A 152 -15.58 -11.91 -0.65
C LEU A 152 -14.26 -11.43 -0.05
N LEU A 153 -14.26 -10.94 1.20
CA LEU A 153 -13.04 -10.56 1.92
C LEU A 153 -12.10 -11.76 2.07
N VAL A 154 -12.62 -12.92 2.51
CA VAL A 154 -11.84 -14.16 2.65
C VAL A 154 -11.24 -14.56 1.30
N PHE A 155 -12.04 -14.55 0.24
CA PHE A 155 -11.58 -14.85 -1.11
C PHE A 155 -10.44 -13.92 -1.57
N LYS A 156 -10.62 -12.60 -1.41
CA LYS A 156 -9.60 -11.59 -1.75
C LYS A 156 -8.30 -11.83 -0.98
N VAL A 157 -8.38 -12.14 0.32
CA VAL A 157 -7.19 -12.43 1.12
C VAL A 157 -6.48 -13.69 0.62
N ILE A 158 -7.21 -14.79 0.34
CA ILE A 158 -6.61 -16.03 -0.17
C ILE A 158 -5.93 -15.78 -1.52
N LEU A 159 -6.57 -15.06 -2.43
CA LEU A 159 -6.00 -14.66 -3.71
C LEU A 159 -4.71 -13.84 -3.51
N CYS A 160 -4.76 -12.82 -2.65
CA CYS A 160 -3.60 -11.98 -2.33
C CYS A 160 -2.47 -12.76 -1.65
N LEU A 161 -2.78 -13.80 -0.85
CA LEU A 161 -1.76 -14.68 -0.31
C LEU A 161 -1.08 -15.48 -1.44
N GLY A 162 -1.84 -15.99 -2.41
CA GLY A 162 -1.23 -16.68 -3.57
C GLY A 162 -0.29 -15.78 -4.38
N LEU A 163 -0.68 -14.51 -4.55
CA LEU A 163 0.07 -13.54 -5.36
C LEU A 163 1.26 -12.91 -4.62
N TYR A 164 1.11 -12.61 -3.34
CA TYR A 164 2.04 -11.76 -2.60
C TYR A 164 2.75 -12.46 -1.44
N ARG A 165 2.37 -13.69 -1.05
CA ARG A 165 2.97 -14.36 0.12
C ARG A 165 4.29 -15.05 -0.23
N LYS A 166 5.39 -14.51 0.29
CA LYS A 166 6.69 -15.22 0.38
C LYS A 166 7.41 -14.78 1.65
N SER A 167 8.12 -15.70 2.31
CA SER A 167 9.04 -15.32 3.39
C SER A 167 10.18 -14.53 2.77
N ALA A 168 10.40 -13.32 3.25
CA ALA A 168 11.31 -12.36 2.65
C ALA A 168 11.70 -11.32 3.69
N SER A 169 12.93 -10.81 3.59
CA SER A 169 13.38 -9.70 4.42
C SER A 169 12.71 -8.40 3.97
N THR A 170 12.62 -7.44 4.88
CA THR A 170 12.17 -6.07 4.57
C THR A 170 13.38 -5.15 4.76
N PRO A 171 14.34 -5.11 3.80
CA PRO A 171 15.53 -4.28 3.92
C PRO A 171 15.13 -2.80 3.94
N SER A 172 15.93 -1.91 4.54
CA SER A 172 15.65 -0.46 4.57
C SER A 172 15.87 0.22 3.22
N SER A 173 16.78 -0.31 2.40
CA SER A 173 17.02 0.07 1.01
C SER A 173 17.40 -1.17 0.21
N SER A 174 17.14 -1.12 -1.10
CA SER A 174 17.56 -2.17 -2.02
C SER A 174 17.56 -1.65 -3.46
N GLU A 175 17.74 -2.54 -4.42
CA GLU A 175 17.64 -2.23 -5.84
C GLU A 175 16.73 -3.24 -6.54
N LEU A 176 16.04 -2.79 -7.58
CA LEU A 176 15.31 -3.65 -8.50
C LEU A 176 15.63 -3.20 -9.93
N PHE A 177 16.02 -4.16 -10.77
CA PHE A 177 16.45 -3.87 -12.15
C PHE A 177 17.62 -2.86 -12.23
N GLY A 178 18.49 -2.86 -11.21
CA GLY A 178 19.60 -1.90 -11.07
C GLY A 178 19.15 -0.47 -10.79
N ILE A 179 17.90 -0.25 -10.37
CA ILE A 179 17.37 1.03 -9.91
C ILE A 179 17.30 0.98 -8.38
N PRO A 180 18.08 1.82 -7.66
CA PRO A 180 18.06 1.86 -6.21
C PRO A 180 16.74 2.44 -5.71
N PHE A 181 16.26 1.99 -4.55
CA PHE A 181 15.08 2.57 -3.91
C PHE A 181 15.17 2.53 -2.38
N SER A 182 14.48 3.49 -1.76
CA SER A 182 14.31 3.53 -0.31
C SER A 182 13.04 2.77 0.08
N ASN A 183 13.19 1.71 0.87
CA ASN A 183 12.08 0.86 1.28
C ASN A 183 11.43 1.38 2.56
N THR A 184 10.85 2.57 2.46
CA THR A 184 10.27 3.30 3.58
C THR A 184 8.76 3.10 3.67
N ARG A 185 8.21 3.34 4.86
CA ARG A 185 6.76 3.47 5.05
C ARG A 185 6.26 4.80 4.51
N MET A 186 4.96 4.89 4.24
CA MET A 186 4.33 6.10 3.68
C MET A 186 4.63 7.35 4.52
N GLN A 187 4.47 7.28 5.84
CA GLN A 187 4.74 8.42 6.72
C GLN A 187 6.20 8.89 6.62
N ALA A 188 7.16 7.95 6.64
CA ALA A 188 8.57 8.30 6.53
C ALA A 188 8.94 8.87 5.14
N ALA A 189 8.22 8.46 4.09
CA ALA A 189 8.34 9.05 2.77
C ALA A 189 7.83 10.50 2.76
N VAL A 190 6.66 10.76 3.36
CA VAL A 190 6.09 12.11 3.52
C VAL A 190 7.02 13.01 4.33
N ASP A 191 7.50 12.53 5.48
CA ASP A 191 8.40 13.28 6.36
C ASP A 191 9.68 13.66 5.62
N TRP A 192 10.24 12.77 4.79
CA TRP A 192 11.44 13.07 4.02
C TRP A 192 11.20 14.20 3.00
N VAL A 193 10.06 14.19 2.31
CA VAL A 193 9.71 15.24 1.35
C VAL A 193 9.52 16.60 2.04
N VAL A 194 8.87 16.61 3.20
CA VAL A 194 8.57 17.85 3.95
C VAL A 194 9.81 18.45 4.61
N LYS A 195 10.73 17.61 5.10
CA LYS A 195 12.03 18.06 5.65
C LYS A 195 12.91 18.69 4.57
N GLY A 196 12.90 18.13 3.36
CA GLY A 196 13.65 18.64 2.21
C GLY A 196 15.17 18.66 2.44
N SER A 197 15.87 19.35 1.53
CA SER A 197 17.34 19.41 1.48
C SER A 197 17.99 20.04 2.72
N ALA A 198 17.41 21.12 3.26
CA ALA A 198 17.99 21.88 4.36
C ALA A 198 18.17 21.06 5.65
N GLU A 199 17.24 20.14 5.94
CA GLU A 199 17.28 19.32 7.16
C GLU A 199 17.89 17.93 6.94
N THR A 200 18.08 17.52 5.68
CA THR A 200 18.70 16.24 5.31
C THR A 200 20.19 16.36 5.02
N GLY A 201 20.77 17.57 5.12
CA GLY A 201 22.19 17.83 4.90
C GLY A 201 22.59 17.82 3.42
N THR A 202 21.63 17.92 2.50
CA THR A 202 21.88 17.96 1.05
C THR A 202 21.86 19.41 0.58
N GLN A 203 22.78 19.81 -0.30
CA GLN A 203 22.74 21.14 -0.93
C GLN A 203 21.87 21.11 -2.19
N GLY A 204 20.94 22.06 -2.32
CA GLY A 204 20.09 22.22 -3.51
C GLY A 204 18.83 21.35 -3.52
N CYS A 205 18.01 21.50 -4.56
CA CYS A 205 16.72 20.83 -4.68
C CYS A 205 16.88 19.30 -4.81
N GLN A 206 16.23 18.55 -3.91
CA GLN A 206 16.21 17.08 -3.97
C GLN A 206 15.21 16.56 -4.99
N SER A 207 15.56 15.49 -5.68
CA SER A 207 14.76 14.81 -6.68
C SER A 207 14.14 13.52 -6.16
N ALA A 208 12.84 13.32 -6.38
CA ALA A 208 12.19 12.06 -6.07
C ALA A 208 11.22 11.56 -7.14
N TYR A 209 11.27 10.25 -7.38
CA TYR A 209 10.54 9.61 -8.48
C TYR A 209 9.75 8.39 -8.01
N TYR A 210 8.58 8.15 -8.62
CA TYR A 210 7.81 6.92 -8.41
C TYR A 210 8.19 5.86 -9.46
N ILE A 211 8.83 4.79 -9.01
CA ILE A 211 9.22 3.66 -9.85
C ILE A 211 8.08 2.67 -9.92
N ASN A 212 7.49 2.57 -11.10
CA ASN A 212 6.44 1.59 -11.41
C ASN A 212 6.82 0.77 -12.66
N VAL A 213 5.93 -0.13 -13.07
CA VAL A 213 6.08 -1.00 -14.26
C VAL A 213 6.50 -0.22 -15.52
N ASN A 214 5.91 0.96 -15.74
CA ASN A 214 6.21 1.78 -16.90
C ASN A 214 7.60 2.40 -16.81
N SER A 215 8.02 2.86 -15.63
CA SER A 215 9.36 3.42 -15.41
C SER A 215 10.44 2.40 -15.77
N VAL A 216 10.30 1.15 -15.31
CA VAL A 216 11.25 0.05 -15.61
C VAL A 216 11.27 -0.29 -17.10
N ASN A 217 10.11 -0.33 -17.75
CA ASN A 217 10.05 -0.64 -19.18
C ASN A 217 10.65 0.48 -20.04
N LEU A 218 10.38 1.74 -19.70
CA LEU A 218 10.95 2.90 -20.40
C LEU A 218 12.46 2.97 -20.19
N SER A 219 12.95 2.79 -18.96
CA SER A 219 14.38 2.91 -18.65
C SER A 219 15.21 1.83 -19.33
N ALA A 220 14.64 0.65 -19.56
CA ALA A 220 15.33 -0.43 -20.26
C ALA A 220 15.67 -0.10 -21.74
N GLY A 221 14.97 0.85 -22.36
CA GLY A 221 15.27 1.34 -23.71
C GLY A 221 15.78 2.79 -23.75
N ASN A 222 15.98 3.42 -22.59
CA ASN A 222 16.35 4.82 -22.47
C ASN A 222 17.45 4.97 -21.40
N ALA A 223 18.70 5.01 -21.86
CA ALA A 223 19.88 5.12 -21.00
C ALA A 223 19.88 6.40 -20.15
N GLN A 224 19.39 7.52 -20.69
CA GLN A 224 19.31 8.78 -19.95
C GLN A 224 18.32 8.66 -18.80
N LEU A 225 17.11 8.14 -19.04
CA LEU A 225 16.14 7.90 -17.96
C LEU A 225 16.72 6.93 -16.92
N TYR A 226 17.38 5.85 -17.36
CA TYR A 226 17.99 4.89 -16.44
C TYR A 226 19.01 5.56 -15.50
N GLN A 227 19.91 6.39 -16.05
CA GLN A 227 20.88 7.15 -15.26
C GLN A 227 20.22 8.12 -14.30
N VAL A 228 19.18 8.85 -14.74
CA VAL A 228 18.40 9.75 -13.87
C VAL A 228 17.79 8.99 -12.70
N LEU A 229 17.21 7.81 -12.95
CA LEU A 229 16.65 6.98 -11.89
C LEU A 229 17.72 6.40 -10.97
N GLN A 230 18.92 6.09 -11.46
CA GLN A 230 20.03 5.64 -10.61
C GLN A 230 20.56 6.74 -9.68
N ASN A 231 20.63 7.98 -10.18
CA ASN A 231 21.26 9.11 -9.49
C ASN A 231 20.27 10.00 -8.73
N SER A 232 19.00 9.59 -8.64
CA SER A 232 17.98 10.32 -7.88
C SER A 232 18.27 10.33 -6.38
N ASP A 233 17.84 11.37 -5.66
CA ASP A 233 17.94 11.39 -4.19
C ASP A 233 17.02 10.35 -3.55
N ARG A 234 15.83 10.14 -4.13
CA ARG A 234 14.91 9.10 -3.66
C ARG A 234 13.99 8.53 -4.72
N ASN A 235 14.03 7.21 -4.83
CA ASN A 235 13.02 6.45 -5.56
C ASN A 235 12.02 5.79 -4.60
N PHE A 236 10.75 6.02 -4.86
CA PHE A 236 9.62 5.39 -4.19
C PHE A 236 9.07 4.28 -5.07
N ILE A 237 8.90 3.09 -4.52
CA ILE A 237 8.27 1.99 -5.25
C ILE A 237 6.76 2.15 -5.28
N ASP A 238 6.19 2.10 -6.49
CA ASP A 238 4.79 2.29 -6.76
C ASP A 238 4.19 1.08 -7.51
N GLY A 239 3.11 0.54 -6.95
CA GLY A 239 2.19 -0.34 -7.64
C GLY A 239 2.43 -1.83 -7.45
N SER A 240 1.41 -2.62 -7.83
CA SER A 240 1.37 -4.07 -7.63
C SER A 240 2.45 -4.81 -8.43
N GLY A 241 2.80 -4.35 -9.63
CA GLY A 241 3.86 -4.95 -10.44
C GLY A 241 5.23 -4.92 -9.76
N MET A 242 5.62 -3.78 -9.20
CA MET A 242 6.88 -3.69 -8.47
C MET A 242 6.88 -4.48 -7.16
N ARG A 243 5.72 -4.60 -6.50
CA ARG A 243 5.55 -5.51 -5.35
C ARG A 243 5.78 -6.97 -5.73
N ILE A 244 5.31 -7.41 -6.90
CA ILE A 244 5.59 -8.75 -7.43
C ILE A 244 7.09 -8.91 -7.68
N ALA A 245 7.74 -7.92 -8.32
CA ALA A 245 9.18 -7.95 -8.59
C ALA A 245 10.02 -8.09 -7.30
N ALA A 246 9.74 -7.25 -6.30
CA ALA A 246 10.37 -7.30 -4.98
C ALA A 246 10.25 -8.69 -4.34
N ARG A 247 9.04 -9.26 -4.32
CA ARG A 247 8.80 -10.60 -3.74
C ARG A 247 9.54 -11.70 -4.50
N LYS A 248 9.63 -11.60 -5.82
CA LYS A 248 10.39 -12.55 -6.66
C LYS A 248 11.88 -12.46 -6.38
N ALA A 249 12.39 -11.25 -6.12
CA ALA A 249 13.74 -10.99 -5.64
C ALA A 249 13.98 -11.35 -4.16
N GLY A 250 12.98 -11.87 -3.44
CA GLY A 250 13.13 -12.34 -2.06
C GLY A 250 13.04 -11.26 -0.99
N MET A 251 12.49 -10.09 -1.33
CA MET A 251 12.30 -8.96 -0.42
C MET A 251 10.83 -8.52 -0.34
N ASN A 252 10.49 -7.85 0.76
CA ASN A 252 9.18 -7.22 0.97
C ASN A 252 9.32 -5.71 0.87
N LEU A 253 8.36 -5.08 0.20
CA LEU A 253 8.20 -3.64 0.28
C LEU A 253 7.51 -3.28 1.61
N ALA A 254 8.05 -2.28 2.30
CA ALA A 254 7.55 -1.77 3.56
C ALA A 254 6.13 -1.19 3.43
N ASP A 255 5.83 -0.57 2.28
CA ASP A 255 4.54 0.06 1.99
C ASP A 255 4.31 0.17 0.46
N ASN A 256 3.17 0.71 0.01
CA ASN A 256 2.96 1.17 -1.36
C ASN A 256 3.04 2.69 -1.38
N ASN A 257 4.23 3.24 -1.63
CA ASN A 257 4.45 4.68 -1.68
C ASN A 257 3.96 5.27 -3.02
N ASN A 258 2.74 4.96 -3.43
CA ASN A 258 2.17 5.51 -4.66
C ASN A 258 1.79 6.98 -4.47
N GLY A 259 1.94 7.78 -5.53
CA GLY A 259 1.70 9.23 -5.45
C GLY A 259 0.27 9.61 -5.05
N THR A 260 -0.74 8.80 -5.44
CA THR A 260 -2.15 9.09 -5.12
C THR A 260 -2.51 8.92 -3.64
N ASP A 261 -1.87 7.98 -2.95
CA ASP A 261 -2.02 7.75 -1.50
C ASP A 261 -1.06 8.63 -0.69
N MET A 262 0.08 9.02 -1.26
CA MET A 262 1.03 9.91 -0.60
C MET A 262 0.56 11.36 -0.53
N LEU A 263 -0.12 11.87 -1.58
CA LEU A 263 -0.49 13.29 -1.67
C LEU A 263 -1.34 13.77 -0.48
N PRO A 264 -2.37 13.04 -0.01
CA PRO A 264 -3.14 13.43 1.18
C PRO A 264 -2.28 13.69 2.42
N GLY A 265 -1.37 12.75 2.74
CA GLY A 265 -0.46 12.87 3.87
C GLY A 265 0.55 14.00 3.66
N LEU A 266 1.04 14.18 2.43
CA LEU A 266 1.92 15.28 2.08
C LEU A 266 1.25 16.64 2.24
N CYS A 267 0.01 16.81 1.80
CA CYS A 267 -0.73 18.06 1.96
C CYS A 267 -0.96 18.40 3.43
N GLN A 268 -1.34 17.41 4.25
CA GLN A 268 -1.50 17.61 5.68
C GLN A 268 -0.17 18.01 6.35
N ALA A 269 0.90 17.25 6.11
CA ALA A 269 2.20 17.52 6.68
C ALA A 269 2.78 18.86 6.19
N ALA A 270 2.56 19.23 4.93
CA ALA A 270 2.96 20.54 4.41
C ALA A 270 2.24 21.69 5.11
N ALA A 271 0.92 21.57 5.35
CA ALA A 271 0.18 22.56 6.10
C ALA A 271 0.68 22.70 7.55
N GLU A 272 0.93 21.57 8.23
CA GLU A 272 1.44 21.53 9.61
C GLU A 272 2.85 22.13 9.74
N ASN A 273 3.71 21.91 8.74
CA ASN A 273 5.10 22.39 8.73
C ASN A 273 5.28 23.70 7.94
N GLN A 274 4.18 24.38 7.57
CA GLN A 274 4.17 25.64 6.81
C GLN A 274 4.92 25.59 5.47
N ARG A 275 5.02 24.40 4.87
CA ARG A 275 5.62 24.20 3.55
C ARG A 275 4.61 24.51 2.45
N SER A 276 5.10 25.13 1.39
CA SER A 276 4.32 25.52 0.24
C SER A 276 4.53 24.60 -0.96
N LEU A 277 3.46 24.33 -1.71
CA LEU A 277 3.49 23.49 -2.90
C LEU A 277 3.42 24.32 -4.19
N PHE A 278 4.15 23.90 -5.22
CA PHE A 278 3.95 24.32 -6.61
C PHE A 278 3.47 23.13 -7.45
N LEU A 279 2.46 23.35 -8.29
CA LEU A 279 1.93 22.31 -9.19
C LEU A 279 2.31 22.62 -10.63
N LEU A 280 3.29 21.90 -11.18
CA LEU A 280 3.75 22.02 -12.56
C LEU A 280 3.25 20.83 -13.39
N GLY A 281 2.51 21.06 -14.48
CA GLY A 281 2.19 20.01 -15.45
C GLY A 281 0.70 19.85 -15.76
N ALA A 282 0.35 18.71 -16.36
CA ALA A 282 -0.97 18.42 -16.92
C ALA A 282 -1.43 19.39 -18.02
N GLN A 283 -2.63 19.16 -18.55
CA GLN A 283 -3.29 20.05 -19.52
C GLN A 283 -3.63 21.41 -18.89
N PRO A 284 -3.72 22.49 -19.68
CA PRO A 284 -4.19 23.79 -19.21
C PRO A 284 -5.47 23.68 -18.37
N GLY A 285 -5.48 24.34 -17.21
CA GLY A 285 -6.59 24.32 -16.26
C GLY A 285 -6.63 23.13 -15.27
N VAL A 286 -6.02 22.00 -15.58
CA VAL A 286 -6.07 20.79 -14.72
C VAL A 286 -5.36 21.02 -13.40
N ALA A 287 -4.12 21.53 -13.45
CA ALA A 287 -3.34 21.82 -12.24
C ALA A 287 -4.01 22.91 -11.38
N HIS A 288 -4.67 23.90 -12.00
CA HIS A 288 -5.42 24.94 -11.27
C HIS A 288 -6.62 24.36 -10.53
N LYS A 289 -7.38 23.48 -11.18
CA LYS A 289 -8.52 22.81 -10.56
C LYS A 289 -8.08 21.87 -9.43
N ALA A 290 -6.98 21.13 -9.63
CA ALA A 290 -6.37 20.32 -8.58
C ALA A 290 -5.95 21.19 -7.38
N ALA A 291 -5.29 22.33 -7.61
CA ALA A 291 -4.91 23.26 -6.56
C ALA A 291 -6.12 23.80 -5.76
N ALA A 292 -7.20 24.18 -6.45
CA ALA A 292 -8.42 24.65 -5.81
C ALA A 292 -9.04 23.57 -4.90
N ASN A 293 -9.17 22.34 -5.39
CA ASN A 293 -9.71 21.22 -4.63
C ASN A 293 -8.83 20.88 -3.41
N LEU A 294 -7.50 20.88 -3.58
CA LEU A 294 -6.58 20.62 -2.48
C LEU A 294 -6.66 21.69 -1.39
N ARG A 295 -6.74 22.98 -1.74
CA ARG A 295 -6.93 24.06 -0.76
C ARG A 295 -8.24 23.92 0.01
N GLN A 296 -9.31 23.51 -0.66
CA GLN A 296 -10.61 23.25 -0.02
C GLN A 296 -10.54 22.05 0.93
N GLN A 297 -9.85 20.99 0.53
CA GLN A 297 -9.76 19.75 1.30
C GLN A 297 -8.80 19.84 2.50
N TYR A 298 -7.75 20.67 2.40
CA TYR A 298 -6.70 20.81 3.41
C TYR A 298 -6.55 22.28 3.84
N PRO A 299 -7.36 22.75 4.81
CA PRO A 299 -7.22 24.09 5.37
C PRO A 299 -5.80 24.34 5.88
N GLY A 300 -5.22 25.49 5.53
CA GLY A 300 -3.83 25.84 5.87
C GLY A 300 -2.79 25.41 4.84
N LEU A 301 -3.15 24.58 3.85
CA LEU A 301 -2.26 24.24 2.75
C LEU A 301 -1.95 25.47 1.89
N ARG A 302 -0.67 25.81 1.79
CA ARG A 302 -0.19 26.87 0.90
C ARG A 302 0.17 26.28 -0.47
N ILE A 303 -0.56 26.69 -1.50
CA ILE A 303 -0.13 26.46 -2.89
C ILE A 303 0.44 27.78 -3.40
N ALA A 304 1.76 27.83 -3.57
CA ALA A 304 2.52 29.02 -3.95
C ALA A 304 2.35 29.38 -5.43
N GLY A 305 2.16 28.37 -6.29
CA GLY A 305 1.98 28.60 -7.71
C GLY A 305 1.48 27.36 -8.45
N VAL A 306 1.06 27.59 -9.69
CA VAL A 306 0.55 26.56 -10.60
C VAL A 306 0.98 26.92 -12.01
N HIS A 307 1.42 25.93 -12.79
CA HIS A 307 1.70 26.11 -14.21
C HIS A 307 1.37 24.83 -14.98
N HIS A 308 0.86 24.94 -16.22
CA HIS A 308 0.57 23.76 -17.06
C HIS A 308 1.83 23.13 -17.64
N GLY A 309 1.73 21.91 -18.21
CA GLY A 309 2.88 21.19 -18.76
C GLY A 309 3.28 21.55 -20.20
N TYR A 310 2.54 22.45 -20.85
CA TYR A 310 2.73 22.84 -22.24
C TYR A 310 3.48 24.17 -22.36
N PHE A 311 4.75 24.18 -21.91
CA PHE A 311 5.69 25.29 -22.10
C PHE A 311 6.79 24.86 -23.07
N ASP A 312 7.27 25.83 -23.85
CA ASP A 312 8.34 25.64 -24.84
C ASP A 312 9.74 25.88 -24.25
N ASP A 313 9.81 26.66 -23.16
CA ASP A 313 11.05 27.02 -22.48
C ASP A 313 11.06 26.52 -21.04
N ASP A 314 12.06 25.70 -20.71
CA ASP A 314 12.28 25.17 -19.36
C ASP A 314 12.63 26.29 -18.37
N ASP A 315 13.37 27.31 -18.81
CA ASP A 315 13.80 28.41 -17.94
C ASP A 315 12.60 29.25 -17.47
N GLN A 316 11.59 29.43 -18.33
CA GLN A 316 10.33 30.07 -17.94
C GLN A 316 9.63 29.32 -16.79
N ALA A 317 9.60 27.99 -16.86
CA ALA A 317 8.98 27.18 -15.81
C ALA A 317 9.78 27.25 -14.49
N VAL A 318 11.12 27.22 -14.58
CA VAL A 318 12.02 27.39 -13.44
C VAL A 318 11.83 28.75 -12.77
N ASP A 319 11.76 29.83 -13.55
CA ASP A 319 11.57 31.18 -13.04
C ASP A 319 10.22 31.34 -12.34
N CYS A 320 9.15 30.82 -12.92
CA CYS A 320 7.82 30.81 -12.28
C CYS A 320 7.83 30.07 -10.93
N ILE A 321 8.55 28.94 -10.84
CA ILE A 321 8.70 28.19 -9.59
C ILE A 321 9.47 29.02 -8.56
N ASN A 322 10.63 29.56 -8.94
CA ASN A 322 11.49 30.30 -8.03
C ASN A 322 10.80 31.60 -7.53
N GLN A 323 10.15 32.35 -8.42
CA GLN A 323 9.40 33.56 -8.05
C GLN A 323 8.23 33.28 -7.11
N SER A 324 7.65 32.07 -7.16
CA SER A 324 6.56 31.69 -6.24
C SER A 324 7.04 31.46 -4.81
N GLY A 325 8.34 31.22 -4.59
CA GLY A 325 8.90 30.87 -3.29
C GLY A 325 8.45 29.50 -2.78
N ALA A 326 8.12 28.57 -3.68
CA ALA A 326 7.63 27.24 -3.31
C ALA A 326 8.71 26.37 -2.63
N ASP A 327 8.33 25.64 -1.58
CA ASP A 327 9.23 24.68 -0.92
C ASP A 327 9.28 23.33 -1.66
N ILE A 328 8.15 22.89 -2.21
CA ILE A 328 7.98 21.56 -2.81
C ILE A 328 7.32 21.70 -4.19
N VAL A 329 7.91 21.09 -5.21
CA VAL A 329 7.40 21.11 -6.58
C VAL A 329 6.85 19.75 -6.94
N LEU A 330 5.57 19.68 -7.34
CA LEU A 330 4.95 18.48 -7.89
C LEU A 330 4.93 18.60 -9.42
N VAL A 331 5.65 17.71 -10.11
CA VAL A 331 5.88 17.74 -11.56
C VAL A 331 5.08 16.62 -12.25
N ALA A 332 4.07 17.00 -13.02
CA ALA A 332 3.10 16.16 -13.72
C ALA A 332 3.24 16.26 -15.25
N LEU A 333 4.46 16.15 -15.77
CA LEU A 333 4.75 16.23 -17.22
C LEU A 333 4.63 14.88 -17.94
N GLY A 334 4.47 13.80 -17.17
CA GLY A 334 4.47 12.43 -17.69
C GLY A 334 5.88 11.88 -17.85
N SER A 335 6.01 10.56 -17.69
CA SER A 335 7.30 9.88 -17.84
C SER A 335 7.57 9.55 -19.31
N PRO A 336 8.80 9.77 -19.83
CA PRO A 336 10.03 10.12 -19.10
C PRO A 336 10.29 11.62 -18.90
N ARG A 337 9.49 12.51 -19.51
CA ARG A 337 9.75 13.96 -19.54
C ARG A 337 9.91 14.56 -18.13
N GLN A 338 9.08 14.15 -17.18
CA GLN A 338 9.13 14.69 -15.81
C GLN A 338 10.42 14.34 -15.07
N GLU A 339 10.94 13.12 -15.22
CA GLU A 339 12.19 12.71 -14.57
C GLU A 339 13.36 13.46 -15.19
N LEU A 340 13.41 13.51 -16.53
CA LEU A 340 14.46 14.24 -17.26
C LEU A 340 14.43 15.74 -16.97
N TRP A 341 13.25 16.35 -16.92
CA TRP A 341 13.09 17.78 -16.62
C TRP A 341 13.57 18.11 -15.22
N ILE A 342 13.22 17.29 -14.22
CA ILE A 342 13.70 17.49 -12.84
C ILE A 342 15.22 17.38 -12.81
N ASP A 343 15.80 16.32 -13.39
CA ASP A 343 17.25 16.14 -13.33
C ASP A 343 18.02 17.28 -14.01
N ASN A 344 17.53 17.73 -15.16
CA ASN A 344 18.12 18.85 -15.91
C ASN A 344 17.99 20.20 -15.19
N ASN A 345 16.95 20.41 -14.36
CA ASN A 345 16.64 21.73 -13.81
C ASN A 345 16.75 21.83 -12.29
N LYS A 346 16.89 20.73 -11.54
CA LYS A 346 16.92 20.74 -10.06
C LYS A 346 18.01 21.65 -9.47
N HIS A 347 19.13 21.80 -10.16
CA HIS A 347 20.22 22.69 -9.74
C HIS A 347 19.87 24.19 -9.85
N LYS A 348 18.85 24.55 -10.66
CA LYS A 348 18.33 25.91 -10.81
C LYS A 348 17.14 26.20 -9.88
N LEU A 349 16.55 25.18 -9.28
CA LEU A 349 15.38 25.32 -8.41
C LEU A 349 15.80 25.76 -7.00
N GLN A 350 15.13 26.79 -6.48
CA GLN A 350 15.26 27.24 -5.09
C GLN A 350 14.40 26.42 -4.12
N ALA A 351 13.48 25.59 -4.65
CA ALA A 351 12.68 24.66 -3.88
C ALA A 351 13.55 23.59 -3.20
N GLN A 352 13.07 23.05 -2.09
CA GLN A 352 13.78 22.01 -1.32
C GLN A 352 13.62 20.61 -1.94
N CYS A 353 12.49 20.35 -2.61
CA CYS A 353 12.21 19.04 -3.21
C CYS A 353 11.34 19.15 -4.47
N ALA A 354 11.65 18.35 -5.49
CA ALA A 354 10.88 18.17 -6.70
C ALA A 354 10.49 16.69 -6.89
N LEU A 355 9.19 16.45 -7.07
CA LEU A 355 8.61 15.11 -7.18
C LEU A 355 7.98 14.89 -8.55
N ALA A 356 8.37 13.83 -9.24
CA ALA A 356 7.72 13.38 -10.46
C ALA A 356 6.41 12.64 -10.14
N VAL A 357 5.26 13.29 -10.28
CA VAL A 357 3.96 12.75 -9.83
C VAL A 357 3.08 12.15 -10.94
N GLY A 358 3.47 12.28 -12.21
CA GLY A 358 2.71 11.73 -13.33
C GLY A 358 1.28 12.30 -13.42
N GLY A 359 0.29 11.44 -13.68
CA GLY A 359 -1.12 11.84 -13.84
C GLY A 359 -1.86 12.20 -12.54
N LEU A 360 -1.15 12.58 -11.48
CA LEU A 360 -1.73 12.85 -10.15
C LEU A 360 -2.80 13.94 -10.20
N PHE A 361 -2.56 15.02 -10.95
CA PHE A 361 -3.48 16.15 -11.03
C PHE A 361 -4.81 15.80 -11.71
N ASP A 362 -4.87 14.78 -12.58
CA ASP A 362 -6.13 14.34 -13.17
C ASP A 362 -7.10 13.79 -12.11
N PHE A 363 -6.57 13.11 -11.09
CA PHE A 363 -7.38 12.56 -9.99
C PHE A 363 -7.87 13.68 -9.07
N PHE A 364 -6.97 14.58 -8.66
CA PHE A 364 -7.30 15.64 -7.70
C PHE A 364 -8.05 16.82 -8.31
N SER A 365 -8.00 17.00 -9.63
CA SER A 365 -8.91 17.91 -10.36
C SER A 365 -10.32 17.33 -10.53
N GLY A 366 -10.52 16.04 -10.25
CA GLY A 366 -11.78 15.33 -10.47
C GLY A 366 -12.06 14.99 -11.94
N ASN A 367 -11.07 15.12 -12.82
CA ASN A 367 -11.22 14.75 -14.23
C ASN A 367 -11.25 13.23 -14.42
N ILE A 368 -10.56 12.49 -13.55
CA ILE A 368 -10.48 11.03 -13.59
C ILE A 368 -10.87 10.48 -12.22
N ALA A 369 -11.82 9.56 -12.22
CA ALA A 369 -12.24 8.91 -10.99
C ALA A 369 -11.16 7.94 -10.49
N ARG A 370 -10.94 7.92 -9.18
CA ARG A 370 -10.08 6.92 -8.56
C ARG A 370 -10.73 5.53 -8.64
N ALA A 371 -9.92 4.48 -8.71
CA ALA A 371 -10.42 3.11 -8.75
C ALA A 371 -11.28 2.78 -7.52
N PRO A 372 -12.43 2.10 -7.67
CA PRO A 372 -13.22 1.62 -6.55
C PRO A 372 -12.39 0.78 -5.59
N MET A 373 -12.68 0.84 -4.29
CA MET A 373 -11.89 0.17 -3.25
C MET A 373 -11.65 -1.32 -3.52
N TRP A 374 -12.68 -2.03 -4.02
CA TRP A 374 -12.54 -3.46 -4.31
C TRP A 374 -11.50 -3.78 -5.40
N MET A 375 -11.26 -2.87 -6.35
CA MET A 375 -10.23 -3.02 -7.37
C MET A 375 -8.85 -2.70 -6.79
N ARG A 376 -8.77 -1.65 -5.97
CA ARG A 376 -7.55 -1.27 -5.25
C ARG A 376 -7.05 -2.40 -4.36
N GLU A 377 -7.95 -3.01 -3.61
CA GLU A 377 -7.71 -4.19 -2.76
C GLU A 377 -7.24 -5.43 -3.52
N LEU A 378 -7.41 -5.47 -4.84
CA LEU A 378 -6.91 -6.53 -5.71
C LEU A 378 -5.65 -6.12 -6.48
N GLY A 379 -5.19 -4.88 -6.32
CA GLY A 379 -4.07 -4.32 -7.10
C GLY A 379 -4.43 -4.07 -8.58
N LEU A 380 -5.71 -3.88 -8.88
CA LEU A 380 -6.27 -3.71 -10.24
C LEU A 380 -6.50 -2.25 -10.62
N GLU A 381 -5.88 -1.29 -9.94
CA GLU A 381 -6.03 0.14 -10.24
C GLU A 381 -5.65 0.48 -11.69
N TRP A 382 -4.67 -0.23 -12.24
CA TRP A 382 -4.26 -0.10 -13.63
C TRP A 382 -5.36 -0.50 -14.63
N VAL A 383 -6.21 -1.48 -14.29
CA VAL A 383 -7.35 -1.89 -15.12
C VAL A 383 -8.37 -0.75 -15.16
N TRP A 384 -8.66 -0.14 -14.01
CA TRP A 384 -9.56 1.01 -13.93
C TRP A 384 -9.03 2.21 -14.75
N ARG A 385 -7.73 2.48 -14.70
CA ARG A 385 -7.13 3.54 -15.52
C ARG A 385 -7.18 3.20 -17.01
N LEU A 386 -6.98 1.93 -17.39
CA LEU A 386 -7.13 1.48 -18.79
C LEU A 386 -8.57 1.62 -19.29
N ILE A 387 -9.57 1.31 -18.46
CA ILE A 387 -10.99 1.46 -18.83
C ILE A 387 -11.33 2.94 -19.09
N GLN A 388 -10.82 3.86 -18.26
CA GLN A 388 -11.06 5.30 -18.43
C GLN A 388 -10.32 5.89 -19.64
N GLU A 389 -9.13 5.38 -19.96
CA GLU A 389 -8.30 5.91 -21.05
C GLU A 389 -7.70 4.79 -21.92
N PRO A 390 -8.52 4.02 -22.66
CA PRO A 390 -8.08 2.79 -23.31
C PRO A 390 -6.99 3.05 -24.35
N LYS A 391 -7.18 4.04 -25.23
CA LYS A 391 -6.21 4.38 -26.29
C LYS A 391 -4.88 4.87 -25.71
N ALA A 392 -4.93 5.79 -24.74
CA ALA A 392 -3.72 6.41 -24.18
C ALA A 392 -2.91 5.46 -23.30
N LYS A 393 -3.54 4.44 -22.68
CA LYS A 393 -2.89 3.53 -21.74
C LYS A 393 -2.69 2.10 -22.26
N PHE A 394 -3.14 1.80 -23.48
CA PHE A 394 -3.01 0.48 -24.09
C PHE A 394 -1.56 -0.02 -24.09
N ASN A 395 -0.63 0.76 -24.68
CA ASN A 395 0.77 0.38 -24.77
C ASN A 395 1.40 0.17 -23.39
N ARG A 396 1.05 1.04 -22.43
CA ARG A 396 1.58 0.97 -21.07
C ARG A 396 1.14 -0.29 -20.33
N TYR A 397 -0.12 -0.70 -20.44
CA TYR A 397 -0.66 -1.80 -19.63
C TYR A 397 -0.79 -3.11 -20.39
N VAL A 398 -1.35 -3.11 -21.60
CA VAL A 398 -1.62 -4.34 -22.36
C VAL A 398 -0.32 -4.93 -22.91
N LEU A 399 0.57 -4.09 -23.45
CA LEU A 399 1.87 -4.52 -23.95
C LEU A 399 2.95 -4.46 -22.86
N GLY A 400 2.95 -3.38 -22.06
CA GLY A 400 3.96 -3.14 -21.04
C GLY A 400 3.93 -4.14 -19.89
N ASN A 401 2.76 -4.55 -19.39
CA ASN A 401 2.70 -5.49 -18.25
C ASN A 401 3.31 -6.87 -18.58
N PRO A 402 3.00 -7.51 -19.73
CA PRO A 402 3.67 -8.75 -20.14
C PRO A 402 5.20 -8.62 -20.27
N ILE A 403 5.68 -7.54 -20.89
CA ILE A 403 7.13 -7.26 -21.02
C ILE A 403 7.77 -7.16 -19.63
N PHE A 404 7.13 -6.46 -18.71
CA PHE A 404 7.63 -6.32 -17.34
C PHE A 404 7.65 -7.65 -16.60
N LEU A 405 6.61 -8.47 -16.72
CA LEU A 405 6.60 -9.80 -16.10
C LEU A 405 7.70 -10.71 -16.65
N PHE A 406 8.01 -10.61 -17.95
CA PHE A 406 9.16 -11.29 -18.52
C PHE A 406 10.48 -10.77 -17.91
N ARG A 407 10.64 -9.46 -17.72
CA ARG A 407 11.81 -8.90 -17.02
C ARG A 407 11.92 -9.39 -15.58
N VAL A 408 10.80 -9.49 -14.86
CA VAL A 408 10.77 -10.06 -13.50
C VAL A 408 11.23 -11.53 -13.52
N TYR A 409 10.80 -12.30 -14.51
CA TYR A 409 11.25 -13.68 -14.69
C TYR A 409 12.76 -13.75 -14.93
N VAL A 410 13.30 -12.94 -15.86
CA VAL A 410 14.74 -12.87 -16.13
C VAL A 410 15.53 -12.46 -14.88
N LEU A 411 15.08 -11.42 -14.17
CA LEU A 411 15.67 -11.00 -12.89
C LEU A 411 15.70 -12.16 -11.89
N GLN A 412 14.62 -12.93 -11.79
CA GLN A 412 14.55 -14.08 -10.90
C GLN A 412 15.57 -15.18 -11.26
N GLN A 413 15.82 -15.42 -12.55
CA GLN A 413 16.81 -16.40 -12.99
C GLN A 413 18.24 -15.91 -12.74
N ALA A 414 18.53 -14.64 -13.05
CA ALA A 414 19.82 -14.04 -12.74
C ALA A 414 20.16 -14.10 -11.24
N LEU A 415 19.18 -13.83 -10.36
CA LEU A 415 19.35 -13.95 -8.90
C LEU A 415 19.56 -15.40 -8.41
N ARG A 416 19.25 -16.40 -9.24
CA ARG A 416 19.52 -17.82 -8.97
C ARG A 416 20.86 -18.29 -9.54
N GLY A 417 21.61 -17.40 -10.21
CA GLY A 417 22.86 -17.74 -10.88
C GLY A 417 22.69 -18.51 -12.19
N LEU A 418 21.52 -18.38 -12.84
CA LEU A 418 21.21 -18.98 -14.14
C LEU A 418 21.35 -17.98 -15.29
#